data_AF-A0A6J1WAS8-F1
#
_entry.id   AF-A0A6J1WAS8-F1
#
_cell.length_a   1.000
_cell.length_b   1.000
_cell.length_c   1.000
_cell.angle_alpha   90.00
_cell.angle_beta   90.00
_cell.angle_gamma   90.00
#
_symmetry.space_group_name_H-M   'P 1'
#
loop_
_entity.id
_entity.type
_entity.pdbx_description
1 polymer ?
#
loop_
_entity_poly.entity_id
_entity_poly.type
_entity_poly.pdbx_seq_one_letter_code
_entity_poly.pdbx_strand_id
1 'polypeptide(L)'
;MFSPQGCQSIGDHFNPYNSPHGAPEDPKELRHAGDLGNIVADENGRATFRIQDSVLKIWDIIGRSVAVSERQDDFGRGSSPHSKINGDSGNP
;
A
#
# COMPACT_ATOMS: atom_id res chain seq x y z
N MET A 1 1.87 -19.47 -4.36
CA MET A 1 0.82 -19.56 -5.40
C MET A 1 1.30 -18.72 -6.56
N PHE A 2 1.66 -19.32 -7.70
CA PHE A 2 2.08 -18.57 -8.89
C PHE A 2 0.83 -18.22 -9.69
N SER A 3 0.58 -16.92 -9.88
CA SER A 3 -0.50 -16.43 -10.72
C SER A 3 0.08 -16.03 -12.09
N PRO A 4 -0.45 -16.55 -13.21
CA PRO A 4 0.03 -16.22 -14.54
C PRO A 4 -0.18 -14.73 -14.92
N GLN A 5 -0.99 -13.99 -14.15
CA GLN A 5 -1.18 -12.54 -14.32
C GLN A 5 -0.23 -11.69 -13.44
N GLY A 6 0.71 -12.31 -12.71
CA GLY A 6 1.65 -11.58 -11.84
C GLY A 6 0.93 -10.73 -10.78
N CYS A 7 1.46 -9.53 -10.51
CA CYS A 7 0.90 -8.60 -9.53
C CYS A 7 -0.54 -8.15 -9.87
N GLN A 8 -0.96 -8.22 -11.13
CA GLN A 8 -2.32 -7.81 -11.53
C GLN A 8 -3.43 -8.68 -10.92
N SER A 9 -3.08 -9.85 -10.37
CA SER A 9 -4.04 -10.77 -9.74
C SER A 9 -4.18 -10.60 -8.22
N ILE A 10 -3.41 -9.70 -7.59
CA ILE A 10 -3.40 -9.59 -6.12
C ILE A 10 -4.56 -8.75 -5.57
N GLY A 11 -5.32 -8.07 -6.43
CA GLY A 11 -6.43 -7.21 -6.06
C GLY A 11 -5.99 -5.83 -5.56
N ASP A 12 -6.95 -5.11 -4.94
CA ASP A 12 -6.74 -3.78 -4.39
C ASP A 12 -6.06 -3.82 -3.00
N HIS A 13 -5.73 -2.63 -2.48
CA HIS A 13 -5.21 -2.48 -1.11
C HIS A 13 -6.17 -3.11 -0.09
N PHE A 14 -5.61 -3.72 0.96
CA PHE A 14 -6.43 -4.35 2.00
C PHE A 14 -7.21 -3.30 2.81
N ASN A 15 -8.52 -3.23 2.56
CA ASN A 15 -9.42 -2.23 3.14
C ASN A 15 -10.64 -2.85 3.86
N PRO A 16 -10.46 -3.43 5.06
CA PRO A 16 -11.57 -4.03 5.81
C PRO A 16 -12.53 -2.99 6.42
N TYR A 17 -12.15 -1.71 6.46
CA TYR A 17 -12.91 -0.63 7.09
C TYR A 17 -13.65 0.27 6.10
N ASN A 18 -13.53 0.01 4.81
CA ASN A 18 -14.08 0.84 3.73
C ASN A 18 -13.68 2.33 3.88
N SER A 19 -12.44 2.56 4.25
CA SER A 19 -11.82 3.88 4.35
C SER A 19 -11.28 4.34 2.99
N PRO A 20 -11.04 5.65 2.78
CA PRO A 20 -10.24 6.11 1.65
C PRO A 20 -8.77 5.69 1.83
N HIS A 21 -8.01 5.70 0.74
CA HIS A 21 -6.55 5.58 0.80
C HIS A 21 -5.92 6.78 1.55
N GLY A 22 -4.85 6.52 2.32
CA GLY A 22 -4.19 7.51 3.16
C GLY A 22 -2.76 7.14 3.59
N ALA A 23 -2.14 7.96 4.44
CA ALA A 23 -0.80 7.70 4.98
C ALA A 23 -0.83 6.71 6.15
N PRO A 24 0.27 6.00 6.45
CA PRO A 24 0.36 5.08 7.60
C PRO A 24 0.04 5.72 8.96
N GLU A 25 0.31 7.01 9.10
CA GLU A 25 0.07 7.79 10.32
C GLU A 25 -1.39 8.26 10.47
N ASP A 26 -2.18 8.18 9.40
CA ASP A 26 -3.59 8.56 9.45
C ASP A 26 -4.38 7.57 10.33
N PRO A 27 -5.46 8.02 11.00
CA PRO A 27 -6.37 7.14 11.73
C PRO A 27 -6.91 6.03 10.84
N LYS A 28 -7.29 4.88 11.42
CA LYS A 28 -7.77 3.70 10.67
C LYS A 28 -8.98 3.99 9.77
N GLU A 29 -9.75 5.03 10.08
CA GLU A 29 -10.92 5.47 9.31
C GLU A 29 -10.54 6.28 8.06
N LEU A 30 -9.28 6.73 7.94
CA LEU A 30 -8.78 7.62 6.89
C LEU A 30 -7.64 7.02 6.06
N ARG A 31 -7.37 5.72 6.20
CA ARG A 31 -6.43 4.95 5.38
C ARG A 31 -6.88 3.52 5.24
N HIS A 32 -6.46 2.82 4.19
CA HIS A 32 -6.62 1.37 4.15
C HIS A 32 -5.72 0.71 5.20
N ALA A 33 -6.14 -0.45 5.72
CA ALA A 33 -5.31 -1.20 6.65
C ALA A 33 -3.98 -1.62 6.01
N GLY A 34 -3.98 -1.91 4.71
CA GLY A 34 -2.79 -2.26 3.92
C GLY A 34 -1.91 -1.09 3.48
N ASP A 35 -2.27 0.16 3.75
CA ASP A 35 -1.45 1.33 3.39
C ASP A 35 -0.24 1.43 4.33
N LEU A 36 0.94 1.02 3.83
CA LEU A 36 2.22 1.06 4.55
C LEU A 36 3.15 2.19 4.09
N GLY A 37 2.71 2.97 3.09
CA GLY A 37 3.38 4.17 2.61
C GLY A 37 4.62 3.89 1.74
N ASN A 38 5.54 4.86 1.73
CA ASN A 38 6.68 4.87 0.82
C ASN A 38 7.93 4.20 1.43
N ILE A 39 8.71 3.54 0.57
CA ILE A 39 10.07 3.08 0.87
C ILE A 39 11.05 3.81 -0.06
N VAL A 40 12.29 4.00 0.40
CA VAL A 40 13.33 4.69 -0.39
C VAL A 40 14.40 3.69 -0.77
N ALA A 41 14.63 3.54 -2.08
CA ALA A 41 15.76 2.79 -2.61
C ALA A 41 17.01 3.70 -2.66
N ASP A 42 18.16 3.15 -2.28
CA ASP A 42 19.44 3.83 -2.39
C ASP A 42 19.92 3.94 -3.86
N GLU A 43 21.08 4.55 -4.08
CA GLU A 43 21.68 4.72 -5.41
C GLU A 43 21.98 3.39 -6.13
N ASN A 44 21.99 2.26 -5.42
CA ASN A 44 22.15 0.91 -5.97
C ASN A 44 20.80 0.22 -6.24
N GLY A 45 19.68 0.91 -6.02
CA GLY A 45 18.35 0.35 -6.15
C GLY A 45 17.92 -0.56 -4.99
N ARG A 46 18.58 -0.49 -3.83
CA ARG A 46 18.24 -1.29 -2.64
C ARG A 46 17.48 -0.44 -1.62
N ALA A 47 16.30 -0.90 -1.22
CA ALA A 47 15.57 -0.37 -0.06
C ALA A 47 15.80 -1.26 1.17
N THR A 48 16.18 -0.66 2.30
CA THR A 48 16.22 -1.33 3.62
C THR A 48 15.38 -0.52 4.59
N PHE A 49 14.36 -1.13 5.18
CA PHE A 49 13.39 -0.40 6.00
C PHE A 49 12.86 -1.25 7.16
N ARG A 50 12.31 -0.56 8.16
CA ARG A 50 11.56 -1.14 9.27
C ARG A 50 10.31 -0.30 9.50
N ILE A 51 9.15 -0.89 9.29
CA ILE A 51 7.84 -0.25 9.50
C ILE A 51 7.16 -0.96 10.66
N GLN A 52 6.56 -0.18 11.56
CA GLN A 52 5.67 -0.67 12.60
C GLN A 52 4.30 -0.03 12.40
N ASP A 53 3.27 -0.87 12.29
CA ASP A 53 1.91 -0.43 12.03
C ASP A 53 0.97 -0.84 13.20
N SER A 54 0.10 0.08 13.62
CA SER A 54 -0.82 -0.13 14.75
C SER A 54 -2.18 -0.70 14.32
N VAL A 55 -2.52 -0.62 13.03
CA VAL A 55 -3.77 -1.05 12.42
C VAL A 55 -3.65 -2.47 11.87
N LEU A 56 -2.63 -2.74 11.06
CA LEU A 56 -2.38 -4.03 10.44
C LEU A 56 -2.08 -5.10 11.49
N LYS A 57 -2.80 -6.22 11.46
CA LYS A 57 -2.56 -7.38 12.33
C LYS A 57 -2.14 -8.58 11.50
N ILE A 58 -1.20 -9.36 12.03
CA ILE A 58 -0.63 -10.52 11.34
C ILE A 58 -1.71 -11.54 10.95
N TRP A 59 -2.66 -11.82 11.86
CA TRP A 59 -3.73 -12.79 11.58
C TRP A 59 -4.72 -12.33 10.50
N ASP A 60 -4.86 -11.02 10.25
CA ASP A 60 -5.77 -10.48 9.24
C ASP A 60 -5.18 -10.52 7.81
N ILE A 61 -3.86 -10.74 7.70
CA ILE A 61 -3.12 -10.69 6.44
C ILE A 61 -2.53 -12.03 5.99
N ILE A 62 -2.74 -13.10 6.75
CA ILE A 62 -2.31 -14.44 6.34
C ILE A 62 -3.01 -14.80 5.01
N GLY A 63 -2.20 -15.19 4.01
CA GLY A 63 -2.68 -15.53 2.68
C GLY A 63 -2.89 -14.34 1.73
N ARG A 64 -2.60 -13.10 2.17
CA ARG A 64 -2.60 -11.91 1.31
C ARG A 64 -1.22 -11.68 0.68
N SER A 65 -1.17 -10.73 -0.24
CA SER A 65 0.05 -10.29 -0.92
C SER A 65 0.64 -9.03 -0.30
N VAL A 66 1.94 -8.83 -0.49
CA VAL A 66 2.64 -7.55 -0.27
C VAL A 66 3.16 -7.10 -1.64
N ALA A 67 2.99 -5.83 -1.96
CA ALA A 67 3.40 -5.25 -3.22
C ALA A 67 4.18 -3.94 -3.01
N VAL A 68 5.05 -3.63 -3.97
CA VAL A 68 5.80 -2.37 -4.06
C VAL A 68 5.48 -1.77 -5.42
N SER A 69 5.05 -0.52 -5.44
CA SER A 69 4.63 0.19 -6.65
C SER A 69 5.77 0.93 -7.33
N GLU A 70 5.58 1.25 -8.61
CA GLU A 70 6.55 1.96 -9.45
C GLU A 70 6.86 3.39 -8.96
N ARG A 71 5.86 4.12 -8.48
CA ARG A 71 5.93 5.54 -8.13
C ARG A 71 5.67 5.78 -6.66
N GLN A 72 6.03 6.99 -6.22
CA GLN A 72 5.73 7.50 -4.90
C GLN A 72 4.22 7.57 -4.69
N ASP A 73 3.78 7.01 -3.57
CA ASP A 73 2.43 7.14 -3.04
C ASP A 73 2.21 8.58 -2.51
N ASP A 74 1.16 9.24 -2.99
CA ASP A 74 0.80 10.61 -2.63
C ASP A 74 0.00 10.74 -1.32
N PHE A 75 -0.25 9.61 -0.65
CA PHE A 75 -1.00 9.47 0.59
C PHE A 75 -2.45 9.94 0.52
N GLY A 76 -3.05 9.91 -0.66
CA GLY A 76 -4.36 10.46 -0.91
C GLY A 76 -4.41 11.98 -0.84
N ARG A 77 -3.27 12.66 -0.98
CA ARG A 77 -3.15 14.12 -0.88
C ARG A 77 -2.90 14.79 -2.23
N GLY A 78 -2.76 14.00 -3.30
CA GLY A 78 -2.70 14.50 -4.66
C GLY A 78 -4.04 15.00 -5.19
N SER A 79 -4.00 15.62 -6.38
CA SER A 79 -5.18 16.08 -7.12
C SER A 79 -5.78 15.04 -8.05
N SER A 80 -5.17 13.85 -8.13
CA SER A 80 -5.60 12.77 -9.01
C SER A 80 -6.85 12.10 -8.42
N PRO A 81 -7.84 11.69 -9.24
CA PRO A 81 -8.94 10.85 -8.75
C PRO A 81 -8.45 9.53 -8.13
N HIS A 82 -7.26 9.07 -8.54
CA HIS A 82 -6.63 7.86 -8.03
C HIS A 82 -5.94 8.06 -6.66
N SER A 83 -5.68 9.29 -6.23
CA SER A 83 -5.06 9.59 -4.94
C SER A 83 -5.85 8.93 -3.80
N LYS A 84 -7.18 9.06 -3.78
CA LYS A 84 -8.03 8.46 -2.74
C LYS A 84 -8.26 6.96 -2.89
N ILE A 85 -7.69 6.31 -3.91
CA ILE A 85 -7.88 4.90 -4.23
C ILE A 85 -6.58 4.10 -4.02
N ASN A 86 -5.46 4.56 -4.57
CA ASN A 86 -4.19 3.82 -4.56
C ASN A 86 -2.95 4.72 -4.43
N GLY A 87 -3.15 5.97 -3.98
CA GLY A 87 -2.07 6.94 -3.82
C GLY A 87 -1.43 7.41 -5.13
N ASP A 88 -2.05 7.14 -6.28
CA ASP A 88 -1.50 7.39 -7.62
C ASP A 88 -0.07 6.84 -7.81
N SER A 89 0.19 5.68 -7.20
CA SER A 89 1.53 5.09 -7.11
C SER A 89 1.92 4.21 -8.32
N GLY A 90 1.03 4.08 -9.31
CA GLY A 90 1.30 3.30 -10.52
C GLY A 90 1.07 1.79 -10.34
N ASN A 91 1.77 0.97 -11.12
CA ASN A 91 1.61 -0.48 -11.07
C ASN A 91 2.47 -1.09 -9.95
N PRO A 92 1.97 -2.14 -9.27
CA PRO A 92 2.77 -3.03 -8.43
C PRO A 92 3.61 -4.04 -9.24
#